data_AF-A0A9P9JPN9-F1
#
_entry.id   AF-A0A9P9JPN9-F1
#
_cell.length_a   1.000
_cell.length_b   1.000
_cell.length_c   1.000
_cell.angle_alpha   90.00
_cell.angle_beta   90.00
_cell.angle_gamma   90.00
#
_symmetry.space_group_name_H-M   'P 1'
#
loop_
_entity.id
_entity.type
_entity.pdbx_description
1 polymer ?
#
loop_
_entity_poly.entity_id
_entity_poly.type
_entity_poly.pdbx_seq_one_letter_code
_entity_poly.pdbx_strand_id
1 'polypeptide(L)'
;MLRQCLRHRVVYPASSTSASESANERALNNRGPIFILVTNLPLSFGGPLAVSTFMIVLSAAGTDHLSTVWRVCFSIGILLPLTVFYFRTRMLNSKLYRQGAIKRRVPHALVIRYYWKTLIGTCGAWFLYYFVTFPNGVFSGTILASVVPKGSNTLLHTAEWQLLLGCIAPPGVFIGAWMCDRVGRKNTMMIGFAGYLVFGLIIDCAYDKITKIVPLFVVFYGLTQYSGNLGPGDMLGLLSSESYATSVRGTCYGISAALGKTGAAIGTQVLMPIQLNLGKRWTFIIAAICGIMGILVTYFFVPNVTGEDLSKNDERFREYLEHHGWDGAIGEGELKALANYLDGSISENNGITKKAE
;
A
#
# COMPACT_ATOMS: atom_id res chain seq x y z
N MET A 1 1.00 11.28 27.20
CA MET A 1 0.05 10.72 26.20
C MET A 1 -0.03 11.52 24.91
N LEU A 2 -0.34 12.83 24.89
CA LEU A 2 -0.41 13.62 23.64
C LEU A 2 0.91 13.69 22.84
N ARG A 3 2.07 13.72 23.50
CA ARG A 3 3.39 13.71 22.82
C ARG A 3 3.76 12.37 22.15
N GLN A 4 3.16 11.25 22.57
CA GLN A 4 3.34 9.95 21.89
C GLN A 4 2.39 9.80 20.69
N CYS A 5 1.18 10.37 20.78
CA CYS A 5 0.21 10.37 19.68
C CYS A 5 0.72 11.18 18.46
N LEU A 6 1.41 12.29 18.70
CA LEU A 6 1.94 13.16 17.64
C LEU A 6 3.22 12.65 16.96
N ARG A 7 3.89 11.62 17.50
CA ARG A 7 5.17 11.14 16.99
C ARG A 7 5.03 10.09 15.86
N HIS A 8 3.83 9.58 15.60
CA HIS A 8 3.55 8.64 14.51
C HIS A 8 2.73 9.29 13.39
N ARG A 9 3.35 10.19 12.60
CA ARG A 9 2.74 10.91 11.46
C ARG A 9 2.52 10.05 10.19
N VAL A 10 2.55 8.72 10.28
CA VAL A 10 2.33 7.88 9.08
C VAL A 10 1.27 6.82 9.38
N VAL A 11 0.01 7.19 9.14
CA VAL A 11 -1.15 6.31 9.36
C VAL A 11 -1.06 5.05 8.50
N TYR A 12 -0.57 5.18 7.26
CA TYR A 12 -0.61 4.12 6.24
C TYR A 12 0.35 2.93 6.53
N PRO A 13 1.66 3.14 6.82
CA PRO A 13 2.53 2.06 7.29
C PRO A 13 2.08 1.48 8.62
N ALA A 14 1.70 2.33 9.59
CA ALA A 14 1.34 1.88 10.93
C ALA A 14 0.05 1.06 10.95
N SER A 15 -0.96 1.41 10.15
CA SER A 15 -2.20 0.63 10.03
C SER A 15 -1.92 -0.73 9.42
N SER A 16 -1.12 -0.77 8.36
CA SER A 16 -0.78 -2.01 7.65
C SER A 16 0.01 -2.97 8.55
N THR A 17 1.07 -2.49 9.23
CA THR A 17 1.82 -3.34 10.17
C THR A 17 0.93 -3.84 11.31
N SER A 18 0.08 -2.97 11.87
CA SER A 18 -0.84 -3.38 12.95
C SER A 18 -1.88 -4.40 12.49
N ALA A 19 -2.39 -4.28 11.25
CA ALA A 19 -3.34 -5.23 10.68
C ALA A 19 -2.68 -6.59 10.44
N SER A 20 -1.44 -6.60 9.92
CA SER A 20 -0.68 -7.84 9.70
C SER A 20 -0.40 -8.58 11.01
N GLU A 21 0.01 -7.86 12.05
CA GLU A 21 0.28 -8.43 13.38
C GLU A 21 -1.00 -8.96 14.05
N SER A 22 -2.10 -8.19 13.97
CA SER A 22 -3.40 -8.63 14.52
C SER A 22 -3.97 -9.84 13.78
N ALA A 23 -3.79 -9.89 12.46
CA ALA A 23 -4.21 -11.03 11.65
C ALA A 23 -3.38 -12.29 11.95
N ASN A 24 -2.08 -12.13 12.23
CA ASN A 24 -1.24 -13.24 12.69
C ASN A 24 -1.73 -13.84 14.02
N GLU A 25 -2.14 -13.00 14.97
CA GLU A 25 -2.66 -13.45 16.27
C GLU A 25 -4.02 -14.17 16.18
N ARG A 26 -4.86 -13.84 15.19
CA ARG A 26 -6.25 -14.34 15.11
C ARG A 26 -6.51 -15.41 14.05
N ALA A 27 -5.76 -15.40 12.95
CA ALA A 27 -6.04 -16.22 11.78
C ALA A 27 -4.78 -16.47 10.94
N LEU A 28 -3.86 -17.26 11.47
CA LEU A 28 -2.54 -17.52 10.89
C LEU A 28 -2.62 -18.06 9.45
N ASN A 29 -3.56 -18.99 9.18
CA ASN A 29 -3.74 -19.59 7.86
C ASN A 29 -4.37 -18.66 6.81
N ASN A 30 -5.13 -17.63 7.23
CA ASN A 30 -5.85 -16.71 6.33
C ASN A 30 -5.35 -15.26 6.50
N ARG A 31 -4.10 -15.08 6.93
CA ARG A 31 -3.53 -13.76 7.23
C ARG A 31 -3.52 -12.85 6.00
N GLY A 32 -3.16 -13.41 4.84
CA GLY A 32 -3.07 -12.67 3.57
C GLY A 32 -4.40 -12.03 3.17
N PRO A 33 -5.48 -12.81 2.99
CA PRO A 33 -6.80 -12.30 2.64
C PRO A 33 -7.31 -11.27 3.65
N ILE A 34 -7.16 -11.51 4.96
CA ILE A 34 -7.62 -10.58 5.99
C ILE A 34 -6.88 -9.25 5.90
N PHE A 35 -5.55 -9.30 5.73
CA PHE A 35 -4.76 -8.09 5.54
C PHE A 35 -5.25 -7.28 4.34
N ILE A 36 -5.46 -7.94 3.20
CA ILE A 36 -5.92 -7.31 1.96
C ILE A 36 -7.30 -6.67 2.14
N LEU A 37 -8.25 -7.39 2.76
CA LEU A 37 -9.60 -6.90 3.01
C LEU A 37 -9.64 -5.73 4.01
N VAL A 38 -8.69 -5.64 4.93
CA VAL A 38 -8.61 -4.52 5.89
C VAL A 38 -7.88 -3.32 5.30
N THR A 39 -6.94 -3.53 4.37
CA THR A 39 -6.06 -2.47 3.86
C THR A 39 -6.43 -1.99 2.46
N ASN A 40 -6.50 -2.89 1.47
CA ASN A 40 -6.70 -2.52 0.07
C ASN A 40 -8.17 -2.40 -0.33
N LEU A 41 -9.07 -3.14 0.33
CA LEU A 41 -10.51 -3.03 0.06
C LEU A 41 -11.04 -1.61 0.36
N PRO A 42 -10.77 -0.98 1.52
CA PRO A 42 -11.22 0.40 1.76
C PRO A 42 -10.60 1.41 0.77
N LEU A 43 -9.35 1.19 0.34
CA LEU A 43 -8.70 2.04 -0.67
C LEU A 43 -9.43 1.96 -2.02
N SER A 44 -9.79 0.74 -2.44
CA SER A 44 -10.46 0.50 -3.72
C SER A 44 -11.92 0.99 -3.72
N PHE A 45 -12.63 0.85 -2.59
CA PHE A 45 -13.99 1.35 -2.44
C PHE A 45 -14.08 2.88 -2.31
N GLY A 46 -12.99 3.54 -1.89
CA GLY A 46 -12.96 4.99 -1.73
C GLY A 46 -13.25 5.75 -3.02
N GLY A 47 -12.78 5.26 -4.16
CA GLY A 47 -13.04 5.86 -5.48
C GLY A 47 -14.52 5.89 -5.85
N PRO A 48 -15.20 4.74 -5.97
CA PRO A 48 -16.63 4.65 -6.24
C PRO A 48 -17.51 5.40 -5.23
N LEU A 49 -17.14 5.36 -3.94
CA LEU A 49 -17.86 6.08 -2.90
C LEU A 49 -17.76 7.59 -3.11
N ALA A 50 -16.56 8.11 -3.41
CA ALA A 50 -16.34 9.52 -3.67
C ALA A 50 -17.10 10.01 -4.92
N VAL A 51 -17.10 9.22 -6.00
CA VAL A 51 -17.82 9.56 -7.23
C VAL A 51 -19.33 9.51 -7.00
N SER A 52 -19.84 8.52 -6.27
CA SER A 52 -21.26 8.43 -5.87
C SER A 52 -21.69 9.64 -5.05
N THR A 53 -20.89 10.04 -4.04
CA THR A 53 -21.17 11.24 -3.24
C THR A 53 -21.18 12.49 -4.12
N PHE A 54 -20.20 12.64 -5.01
CA PHE A 54 -20.15 13.76 -5.95
C PHE A 54 -21.40 13.83 -6.82
N MET A 55 -21.84 12.71 -7.39
CA MET A 55 -23.05 12.65 -8.23
C MET A 55 -24.33 13.01 -7.46
N ILE A 56 -24.49 12.50 -6.23
CA ILE A 56 -25.65 12.82 -5.38
C ILE A 56 -25.69 14.32 -5.08
N VAL A 57 -24.55 14.91 -4.70
CA VAL A 57 -24.46 16.34 -4.38
C VAL A 57 -24.67 17.19 -5.65
N LEU A 58 -24.11 16.79 -6.79
CA LEU A 58 -24.30 17.48 -8.07
C LEU A 58 -25.77 17.45 -8.51
N SER A 59 -26.45 16.32 -8.34
CA SER A 59 -27.87 16.19 -8.64
C SER A 59 -28.75 17.04 -7.73
N ALA A 60 -28.34 17.28 -6.49
CA ALA A 60 -29.09 18.10 -5.53
C ALA A 60 -28.85 19.61 -5.69
N ALA A 61 -27.62 20.03 -6.00
CA ALA A 61 -27.25 21.44 -6.11
C ALA A 61 -27.41 22.04 -7.53
N GLY A 62 -27.50 21.17 -8.55
CA GLY A 62 -27.52 21.57 -9.95
C GLY A 62 -26.14 21.95 -10.50
N THR A 63 -26.02 22.02 -11.82
CA THR A 63 -24.76 22.32 -12.52
C THR A 63 -24.29 23.78 -12.35
N ASP A 64 -25.18 24.67 -11.94
CA ASP A 64 -24.89 26.11 -11.83
C ASP A 64 -24.19 26.47 -10.51
N HIS A 65 -24.22 25.58 -9.51
CA HIS A 65 -23.66 25.82 -8.17
C HIS A 65 -22.45 24.94 -7.85
N LEU A 66 -21.50 24.83 -8.78
CA LEU A 66 -20.28 24.01 -8.59
C LEU A 66 -19.49 24.36 -7.33
N SER A 67 -19.50 25.63 -6.90
CA SER A 67 -18.83 26.07 -5.66
C SER A 67 -19.42 25.40 -4.41
N THR A 68 -20.74 25.22 -4.38
CA THR A 68 -21.43 24.52 -3.29
C THR A 68 -21.14 23.02 -3.34
N VAL A 69 -21.12 22.44 -4.56
CA VAL A 69 -20.89 21.00 -4.76
C VAL A 69 -19.56 20.54 -4.15
N TRP A 70 -18.44 21.18 -4.49
CA TRP A 70 -17.14 20.72 -3.98
C TRP A 70 -17.05 20.89 -2.46
N ARG A 71 -17.56 22.00 -1.89
CA ARG A 71 -17.55 22.25 -0.44
C ARG A 71 -18.32 21.19 0.33
N VAL A 72 -19.54 20.86 -0.13
CA VAL A 72 -20.38 19.83 0.51
C VAL A 72 -19.71 18.46 0.39
N CYS A 73 -19.09 18.13 -0.75
CA CYS A 73 -18.33 16.89 -0.89
C CYS A 73 -17.20 16.78 0.14
N PHE A 74 -16.43 17.85 0.37
CA PHE A 74 -15.40 17.86 1.42
C PHE A 74 -16.00 17.76 2.82
N SER A 75 -17.13 18.43 3.10
CA SER A 75 -17.82 18.34 4.39
C SER A 75 -18.26 16.91 4.71
N ILE A 76 -18.84 16.20 3.73
CA ILE A 76 -19.20 14.79 3.87
C ILE A 76 -17.95 13.94 4.09
N GLY A 77 -16.87 14.22 3.35
CA GLY A 77 -15.59 13.53 3.47
C GLY A 77 -14.92 13.63 4.85
N ILE A 78 -15.21 14.69 5.63
CA ILE A 78 -14.66 14.88 6.99
C ILE A 78 -15.21 13.85 7.99
N LEU A 79 -16.41 13.30 7.76
CA LEU A 79 -17.04 12.35 8.68
C LEU A 79 -16.19 11.09 8.91
N LEU A 80 -15.59 10.54 7.84
CA LEU A 80 -14.78 9.32 7.91
C LEU A 80 -13.51 9.50 8.77
N PRO A 81 -12.66 10.53 8.55
CA PRO A 81 -11.54 10.84 9.44
C PRO A 81 -11.94 11.05 10.89
N LEU A 82 -13.07 11.70 11.18
CA LEU A 82 -13.53 11.92 12.55
C LEU A 82 -13.88 10.60 13.25
N THR A 83 -14.58 9.70 12.56
CA THR A 83 -14.88 8.36 13.06
C THR A 83 -13.58 7.57 13.33
N VAL A 84 -12.62 7.61 12.39
CA VAL A 84 -11.32 6.94 12.57
C VAL A 84 -10.55 7.54 13.75
N PHE A 85 -10.56 8.87 13.91
CA PHE A 85 -9.91 9.53 15.04
C PHE A 85 -10.50 9.05 16.38
N TYR A 86 -11.83 8.99 16.48
CA TYR A 86 -12.51 8.48 17.67
C TYR A 86 -12.08 7.04 17.99
N PHE A 87 -12.14 6.11 17.04
CA PHE A 87 -11.74 4.72 17.28
C PHE A 87 -10.24 4.57 17.59
N ARG A 88 -9.40 5.39 16.96
CA ARG A 88 -7.94 5.34 17.17
C ARG A 88 -7.54 5.76 18.58
N THR A 89 -8.30 6.64 19.24
CA THR A 89 -8.04 6.97 20.65
C THR A 89 -8.28 5.80 21.61
N ARG A 90 -9.02 4.77 21.18
CA ARG A 90 -9.39 3.59 21.99
C ARG A 90 -8.60 2.32 21.64
N MET A 91 -7.71 2.37 20.65
CA MET A 91 -6.97 1.20 20.16
C MET A 91 -5.68 0.97 20.97
N LEU A 92 -5.53 -0.22 21.54
CA LEU A 92 -4.33 -0.66 22.25
C LEU A 92 -3.28 -1.21 21.26
N ASN A 93 -1.99 -1.03 21.57
CA ASN A 93 -0.90 -1.59 20.75
C ASN A 93 -0.89 -3.13 20.79
N SER A 94 -0.53 -3.77 19.68
CA SER A 94 -0.42 -5.23 19.52
C SER A 94 0.60 -5.85 20.50
N LYS A 95 0.40 -7.13 20.87
CA LYS A 95 1.35 -7.86 21.75
C LYS A 95 2.66 -8.11 21.03
N LEU A 96 2.60 -8.44 19.73
CA LEU A 96 3.77 -8.66 18.88
C LEU A 96 4.70 -7.44 18.80
N TYR A 97 4.16 -6.22 18.69
CA TYR A 97 4.98 -4.99 18.71
C TYR A 97 5.67 -4.79 20.07
N ARG A 98 4.99 -5.09 21.18
CA ARG A 98 5.62 -5.01 22.52
C ARG A 98 6.73 -6.05 22.71
N GLN A 99 6.62 -7.21 22.08
CA GLN A 99 7.57 -8.32 22.21
C GLN A 99 8.71 -8.29 21.19
N GLY A 100 8.54 -7.69 20.00
CA GLY A 100 9.54 -7.70 18.93
C GLY A 100 10.28 -6.38 18.69
N ALA A 101 9.91 -5.29 19.36
CA ALA A 101 10.51 -3.97 19.11
C ALA A 101 11.97 -3.88 19.61
N ILE A 102 12.90 -3.60 18.68
CA ILE A 102 14.28 -3.18 19.03
C ILE A 102 14.20 -1.73 19.51
N LYS A 103 14.31 -1.51 20.82
CA LYS A 103 14.22 -0.17 21.42
C LYS A 103 15.58 0.54 21.52
N ARG A 104 16.71 -0.15 21.28
CA ARG A 104 18.08 0.41 21.36
C ARG A 104 19.01 -0.22 20.31
N ARG A 105 19.91 0.58 19.70
CA ARG A 105 20.96 0.19 18.72
C ARG A 105 20.46 -0.65 17.52
N VAL A 106 19.58 -0.09 16.69
CA VAL A 106 19.13 -0.74 15.45
C VAL A 106 20.32 -0.87 14.47
N PRO A 107 20.71 -2.09 14.06
CA PRO A 107 21.87 -2.28 13.18
C PRO A 107 21.47 -2.09 11.71
N HIS A 108 21.27 -0.84 11.28
CA HIS A 108 20.77 -0.50 9.95
C HIS A 108 21.60 -1.11 8.80
N ALA A 109 22.93 -1.19 8.94
CA ALA A 109 23.79 -1.77 7.92
C ALA A 109 23.56 -3.29 7.75
N LEU A 110 23.43 -4.04 8.84
CA LEU A 110 23.12 -5.48 8.79
C LEU A 110 21.72 -5.73 8.24
N VAL A 111 20.75 -4.90 8.62
CA VAL A 111 19.37 -4.98 8.12
C VAL A 111 19.34 -4.80 6.61
N ILE A 112 20.01 -3.76 6.09
CA ILE A 112 20.10 -3.54 4.65
C ILE A 112 20.83 -4.70 3.97
N ARG A 113 21.95 -5.18 4.52
CA ARG A 113 22.71 -6.30 3.93
C ARG A 113 21.93 -7.61 3.91
N TYR A 114 21.05 -7.85 4.87
CA TYR A 114 20.20 -9.04 4.90
C TYR A 114 19.01 -8.90 3.94
N TYR A 115 18.34 -7.75 3.95
CA TYR A 115 17.09 -7.53 3.22
C TYR A 115 17.24 -6.82 1.86
N TRP A 116 18.45 -6.55 1.36
CA TRP A 116 18.64 -5.71 0.16
C TRP A 116 17.86 -6.20 -1.07
N LYS A 117 17.80 -7.51 -1.33
CA LYS A 117 17.03 -8.08 -2.46
C LYS A 117 15.55 -7.81 -2.29
N THR A 118 15.01 -8.14 -1.12
CA THR A 118 13.61 -7.90 -0.76
C THR A 118 13.26 -6.42 -0.83
N LEU A 119 14.16 -5.55 -0.35
CA LEU A 119 13.96 -4.11 -0.36
C LEU A 119 13.93 -3.55 -1.78
N ILE A 120 14.83 -3.99 -2.66
CA ILE A 120 14.79 -3.62 -4.09
C ILE A 120 13.50 -4.13 -4.74
N GLY A 121 13.08 -5.37 -4.43
CA GLY A 121 11.85 -5.95 -4.94
C GLY A 121 10.61 -5.17 -4.52
N THR A 122 10.43 -4.94 -3.21
CA THR A 122 9.26 -4.22 -2.69
C THR A 122 9.28 -2.75 -3.09
N CYS A 123 10.42 -2.05 -2.96
CA CYS A 123 10.51 -0.64 -3.33
C CYS A 123 10.34 -0.43 -4.83
N GLY A 124 11.02 -1.22 -5.65
CA GLY A 124 10.99 -1.11 -7.11
C GLY A 124 9.62 -1.43 -7.67
N ALA A 125 8.99 -2.51 -7.23
CA ALA A 125 7.65 -2.85 -7.70
C ALA A 125 6.58 -1.85 -7.20
N TRP A 126 6.72 -1.33 -5.98
CA TRP A 126 5.80 -0.31 -5.46
C TRP A 126 5.94 1.00 -6.23
N PHE A 127 7.19 1.41 -6.52
CA PHE A 127 7.48 2.57 -7.36
C PHE A 127 6.84 2.41 -8.75
N LEU A 128 7.08 1.29 -9.43
CA LEU A 128 6.57 1.03 -10.78
C LEU A 128 5.03 1.02 -10.82
N TYR A 129 4.40 0.39 -9.83
CA TYR A 129 2.94 0.36 -9.73
C TYR A 129 2.38 1.77 -9.49
N TYR A 130 2.93 2.51 -8.54
CA TYR A 130 2.42 3.85 -8.20
C TYR A 130 2.69 4.88 -9.28
N PHE A 131 3.79 4.73 -10.03
CA PHE A 131 4.13 5.56 -11.17
C PHE A 131 3.03 5.57 -12.24
N VAL A 132 2.28 4.48 -12.39
CA VAL A 132 1.20 4.35 -13.38
C VAL A 132 -0.17 4.57 -12.76
N THR A 133 -0.43 3.92 -11.62
CA THR A 133 -1.78 3.87 -11.03
C THR A 133 -2.26 5.23 -10.53
N PHE A 134 -1.38 6.04 -9.94
CA PHE A 134 -1.78 7.36 -9.43
C PHE A 134 -2.14 8.33 -10.56
N PRO A 135 -1.31 8.52 -11.60
CA PRO A 135 -1.70 9.33 -12.75
C PRO A 135 -2.96 8.82 -13.42
N ASN A 136 -3.11 7.51 -13.58
CA ASN A 136 -4.33 6.93 -14.13
C ASN A 136 -5.56 7.28 -13.29
N GLY A 137 -5.46 7.22 -11.96
CA GLY A 137 -6.56 7.63 -11.07
C GLY A 137 -6.85 9.14 -11.09
N VAL A 138 -5.82 9.99 -11.16
CA VAL A 138 -5.98 11.46 -11.16
C VAL A 138 -6.54 11.95 -12.51
N PHE A 139 -6.05 11.39 -13.61
CA PHE A 139 -6.42 11.82 -14.97
C PHE A 139 -7.56 10.99 -15.57
N SER A 140 -8.07 9.94 -14.91
CA SER A 140 -9.14 9.09 -15.46
C SER A 140 -10.36 9.91 -15.86
N GLY A 141 -10.77 10.87 -15.04
CA GLY A 141 -11.91 11.74 -15.34
C GLY A 141 -11.69 12.58 -16.59
N THR A 142 -10.49 13.15 -16.76
CA THR A 142 -10.13 13.94 -17.95
C THR A 142 -9.98 13.08 -19.21
N ILE A 143 -9.47 11.85 -19.06
CA ILE A 143 -9.38 10.89 -20.15
C ILE A 143 -10.79 10.48 -20.59
N LEU A 144 -11.67 10.13 -19.65
CA LEU A 144 -13.07 9.79 -19.94
C LEU A 144 -13.83 10.96 -20.58
N ALA A 145 -13.70 12.17 -20.04
CA ALA A 145 -14.35 13.37 -20.59
C ALA A 145 -13.99 13.65 -22.06
N SER A 146 -12.85 13.13 -22.53
CA SER A 146 -12.44 13.30 -23.92
C SER A 146 -12.93 12.23 -24.88
N VAL A 147 -13.38 11.10 -24.34
CA VAL A 147 -13.92 9.97 -25.11
C VAL A 147 -15.45 10.02 -25.13
N VAL A 148 -16.06 10.56 -24.06
CA VAL A 148 -17.51 10.76 -23.96
C VAL A 148 -17.99 11.83 -24.96
N PRO A 149 -19.04 11.57 -25.76
CA PRO A 149 -19.63 12.57 -26.65
C PRO A 149 -20.06 13.84 -25.90
N LYS A 150 -19.74 15.01 -26.45
CA LYS A 150 -20.12 16.30 -25.85
C LYS A 150 -21.61 16.55 -26.08
N GLY A 151 -22.36 16.74 -25.00
CA GLY A 151 -23.78 17.05 -25.00
C GLY A 151 -24.19 17.93 -23.80
N SER A 152 -25.49 18.18 -23.64
CA SER A 152 -26.05 19.09 -22.62
C SER A 152 -25.76 18.68 -21.17
N ASN A 153 -25.38 17.42 -20.89
CA ASN A 153 -25.02 16.92 -19.55
C ASN A 153 -23.65 16.21 -19.51
N THR A 154 -22.65 16.75 -20.22
CA THR A 154 -21.31 16.11 -20.35
C THR A 154 -20.67 15.78 -18.99
N LEU A 155 -20.86 16.62 -17.97
CA LEU A 155 -20.28 16.41 -16.64
C LEU A 155 -20.88 15.21 -15.92
N LEU A 156 -22.21 15.09 -15.88
CA LEU A 156 -22.90 13.98 -15.22
C LEU A 156 -22.59 12.66 -15.92
N HIS A 157 -22.65 12.63 -17.26
CA HIS A 157 -22.31 11.44 -18.03
C HIS A 157 -20.86 11.01 -17.84
N THR A 158 -19.91 11.94 -17.75
CA THR A 158 -18.52 11.60 -17.43
C THR A 158 -18.41 10.99 -16.04
N ALA A 159 -19.15 11.52 -15.06
CA ALA A 159 -19.18 10.96 -13.70
C ALA A 159 -19.79 9.55 -13.65
N GLU A 160 -20.84 9.27 -14.43
CA GLU A 160 -21.42 7.93 -14.58
C GLU A 160 -20.40 6.91 -15.11
N TRP A 161 -19.64 7.28 -16.16
CA TRP A 161 -18.58 6.43 -16.70
C TRP A 161 -17.40 6.26 -15.73
N GLN A 162 -17.07 7.31 -14.96
CA GLN A 162 -16.05 7.24 -13.92
C GLN A 162 -16.50 6.35 -12.75
N LEU A 163 -17.79 6.35 -12.40
CA LEU A 163 -18.36 5.46 -11.40
C LEU A 163 -18.26 4.01 -11.88
N LEU A 164 -18.65 3.74 -13.13
CA LEU A 164 -18.52 2.40 -13.71
C LEU A 164 -17.06 1.92 -13.69
N LEU A 165 -16.12 2.77 -14.12
CA LEU A 165 -14.68 2.48 -14.05
C LEU A 165 -14.25 2.12 -12.63
N GLY A 166 -14.68 2.92 -11.65
CA GLY A 166 -14.39 2.69 -10.24
C GLY A 166 -14.98 1.38 -9.73
N CYS A 167 -16.19 1.00 -10.13
CA CYS A 167 -16.87 -0.22 -9.68
C CYS A 167 -16.24 -1.51 -10.24
N ILE A 168 -15.51 -1.45 -11.35
CA ILE A 168 -14.82 -2.60 -11.93
C ILE A 168 -13.57 -2.97 -11.11
N ALA A 169 -12.97 -2.03 -10.38
CA ALA A 169 -11.73 -2.28 -9.63
C ALA A 169 -11.89 -3.14 -8.35
N PRO A 170 -12.87 -2.90 -7.45
CA PRO A 170 -13.01 -3.65 -6.19
C PRO A 170 -13.17 -5.16 -6.31
N PRO A 171 -13.89 -5.73 -7.32
CA PRO A 171 -13.89 -7.17 -7.54
C PRO A 171 -12.49 -7.79 -7.66
N GLY A 172 -11.50 -7.01 -8.15
CA GLY A 172 -10.11 -7.42 -8.24
C GLY A 172 -9.50 -7.72 -6.88
N VAL A 173 -9.85 -6.92 -5.85
CA VAL A 173 -9.38 -7.10 -4.48
C VAL A 173 -9.86 -8.42 -3.87
N PHE A 174 -11.12 -8.77 -4.10
CA PHE A 174 -11.66 -10.03 -3.57
C PHE A 174 -11.00 -11.25 -4.22
N ILE A 175 -10.77 -11.18 -5.53
CA ILE A 175 -10.13 -12.26 -6.28
C ILE A 175 -8.64 -12.33 -5.94
N GLY A 176 -7.95 -11.20 -5.80
CA GLY A 176 -6.56 -11.11 -5.34
C GLY A 176 -6.37 -11.67 -3.94
N ALA A 177 -7.25 -11.30 -3.00
CA ALA A 177 -7.31 -11.86 -1.66
C ALA A 177 -7.49 -13.38 -1.67
N TRP A 178 -8.40 -13.91 -2.48
CA TRP A 178 -8.58 -15.37 -2.60
C TRP A 178 -7.38 -16.06 -3.27
N MET A 179 -6.78 -15.44 -4.29
CA MET A 179 -5.70 -16.03 -5.06
C MET A 179 -4.36 -16.03 -4.33
N CYS A 180 -4.14 -15.09 -3.40
CA CYS A 180 -2.88 -14.94 -2.67
C CYS A 180 -2.50 -16.17 -1.82
N ASP A 181 -3.48 -16.89 -1.29
CA ASP A 181 -3.27 -18.11 -0.51
C ASP A 181 -3.16 -19.36 -1.38
N ARG A 182 -3.82 -19.41 -2.54
CA ARG A 182 -3.79 -20.58 -3.43
C ARG A 182 -2.61 -20.61 -4.40
N VAL A 183 -2.34 -19.48 -5.04
CA VAL A 183 -1.35 -19.36 -6.12
C VAL A 183 -0.01 -18.82 -5.60
N GLY A 184 -0.03 -18.20 -4.41
CA GLY A 184 1.12 -17.60 -3.76
C GLY A 184 1.25 -16.11 -4.06
N ARG A 185 1.80 -15.35 -3.10
CA ARG A 185 1.82 -13.88 -3.13
C ARG A 185 2.61 -13.33 -4.33
N LYS A 186 3.79 -13.90 -4.60
CA LYS A 186 4.65 -13.51 -5.73
C LYS A 186 3.95 -13.74 -7.08
N ASN A 187 3.32 -14.89 -7.25
CA ASN A 187 2.65 -15.25 -8.50
C ASN A 187 1.42 -14.37 -8.74
N THR A 188 0.61 -14.13 -7.70
CA THR A 188 -0.53 -13.19 -7.78
C THR A 188 -0.08 -11.78 -8.19
N MET A 189 1.04 -11.31 -7.66
CA MET A 189 1.63 -10.03 -8.04
C MET A 189 2.06 -10.00 -9.52
N MET A 190 2.70 -11.05 -10.02
CA MET A 190 3.06 -11.17 -11.44
C MET A 190 1.83 -11.21 -12.35
N ILE A 191 0.76 -11.92 -11.95
CA ILE A 191 -0.49 -11.97 -12.72
C ILE A 191 -1.10 -10.58 -12.87
N GLY A 192 -1.12 -9.77 -11.80
CA GLY A 192 -1.64 -8.40 -11.91
C GLY A 192 -0.79 -7.49 -12.81
N PHE A 193 0.54 -7.58 -12.74
CA PHE A 193 1.40 -6.84 -13.67
C PHE A 193 1.27 -7.33 -15.11
N ALA A 194 1.05 -8.64 -15.33
CA ALA A 194 0.74 -9.18 -16.65
C ALA A 194 -0.59 -8.63 -17.20
N GLY A 195 -1.59 -8.40 -16.33
CA GLY A 195 -2.82 -7.70 -16.71
C GLY A 195 -2.57 -6.27 -17.19
N TYR A 196 -1.70 -5.50 -16.51
CA TYR A 196 -1.30 -4.16 -17.01
C TYR A 196 -0.65 -4.22 -18.39
N LEU A 197 0.19 -5.22 -18.62
CA LEU A 197 0.83 -5.43 -19.92
C LEU A 197 -0.21 -5.77 -21.00
N VAL A 198 -1.02 -6.79 -20.77
CA VAL A 198 -1.98 -7.29 -21.78
C VAL A 198 -3.05 -6.24 -22.08
N PHE A 199 -3.74 -5.73 -21.06
CA PHE A 199 -4.81 -4.75 -21.27
C PHE A 199 -4.27 -3.41 -21.74
N GLY A 200 -3.10 -2.97 -21.25
CA GLY A 200 -2.43 -1.77 -21.73
C GLY A 200 -2.09 -1.85 -23.23
N LEU A 201 -1.51 -2.98 -23.69
CA LEU A 201 -1.22 -3.18 -25.11
C LEU A 201 -2.47 -3.31 -25.97
N ILE A 202 -3.53 -3.96 -25.49
CA ILE A 202 -4.81 -4.05 -26.22
C ILE A 202 -5.38 -2.65 -26.45
N ILE A 203 -5.41 -1.80 -25.42
CA ILE A 203 -5.88 -0.41 -25.54
C ILE A 203 -4.98 0.38 -26.47
N ASP A 204 -3.67 0.19 -26.42
CA ASP A 204 -2.72 0.88 -27.29
C ASP A 204 -2.89 0.52 -28.77
N CYS A 205 -2.87 -0.77 -29.09
CA CYS A 205 -2.94 -1.27 -30.47
C CYS A 205 -4.28 -0.95 -31.15
N ALA A 206 -5.37 -0.89 -30.38
CA ALA A 206 -6.72 -0.64 -30.88
C ALA A 206 -7.28 0.73 -30.43
N TYR A 207 -6.43 1.68 -30.03
CA TYR A 207 -6.83 2.95 -29.43
C TYR A 207 -7.88 3.71 -30.26
N ASP A 208 -7.64 3.87 -31.57
CA ASP A 208 -8.53 4.62 -32.47
C ASP A 208 -9.89 3.94 -32.71
N LYS A 209 -9.96 2.61 -32.52
CA LYS A 209 -11.21 1.85 -32.65
C LYS A 209 -11.98 1.84 -31.33
N ILE A 210 -11.27 1.64 -30.23
CA ILE A 210 -11.83 1.54 -28.88
C ILE A 210 -12.36 2.89 -28.41
N THR A 211 -11.68 4.00 -28.70
CA THR A 211 -12.15 5.35 -28.31
C THR A 211 -13.43 5.78 -29.02
N LYS A 212 -13.77 5.18 -30.16
CA LYS A 212 -15.08 5.41 -30.81
C LYS A 212 -16.23 4.72 -30.08
N ILE A 213 -15.94 3.69 -29.29
CA ILE A 213 -16.92 2.89 -28.55
C ILE A 213 -16.65 3.09 -27.04
N VAL A 214 -17.20 4.16 -26.48
CA VAL A 214 -17.01 4.54 -25.06
C VAL A 214 -17.15 3.37 -24.08
N PRO A 215 -18.20 2.53 -24.15
CA PRO A 215 -18.34 1.42 -23.21
C PRO A 215 -17.18 0.43 -23.27
N LEU A 216 -16.66 0.16 -24.47
CA LEU A 216 -15.54 -0.76 -24.69
C LEU A 216 -14.25 -0.20 -24.08
N PHE A 217 -14.02 1.11 -24.25
CA PHE A 217 -12.90 1.80 -23.62
C PHE A 217 -12.94 1.70 -22.09
N VAL A 218 -14.11 1.96 -21.49
CA VAL A 218 -14.28 1.90 -20.03
C VAL A 218 -14.07 0.49 -19.49
N VAL A 219 -14.55 -0.55 -20.20
CA VAL A 219 -14.33 -1.94 -19.78
C VAL A 219 -12.86 -2.30 -19.79
N PHE A 220 -12.11 -2.05 -20.87
CA PHE A 220 -10.68 -2.37 -20.90
C PHE A 220 -9.86 -1.54 -19.92
N TYR A 221 -10.21 -0.26 -19.76
CA TYR A 221 -9.53 0.59 -18.79
C TYR A 221 -9.84 0.14 -17.36
N GLY A 222 -11.08 -0.25 -17.08
CA GLY A 222 -11.50 -0.88 -15.82
C GLY A 222 -10.78 -2.20 -15.56
N LEU A 223 -10.61 -3.05 -16.57
CA LEU A 223 -9.87 -4.32 -16.46
C LEU A 223 -8.38 -4.10 -16.14
N THR A 224 -7.80 -3.01 -16.62
CA THR A 224 -6.45 -2.59 -16.24
C THR A 224 -6.38 -2.24 -14.75
N GLN A 225 -7.34 -1.46 -14.24
CA GLN A 225 -7.44 -1.13 -12.81
C GLN A 225 -7.76 -2.35 -11.95
N TYR A 226 -8.64 -3.23 -12.42
CA TYR A 226 -8.96 -4.51 -11.78
C TYR A 226 -7.71 -5.37 -11.61
N SER A 227 -6.92 -5.52 -12.67
CA SER A 227 -5.67 -6.30 -12.64
C SER A 227 -4.66 -5.70 -11.67
N GLY A 228 -4.59 -4.37 -11.63
CA GLY A 228 -3.74 -3.67 -10.68
C GLY A 228 -4.13 -3.89 -9.24
N ASN A 229 -5.42 -3.87 -8.93
CA ASN A 229 -5.90 -4.14 -7.57
C ASN A 229 -5.72 -5.62 -7.20
N LEU A 230 -6.00 -6.56 -8.12
CA LEU A 230 -5.84 -8.00 -7.90
C LEU A 230 -4.41 -8.43 -7.61
N GLY A 231 -3.41 -7.84 -8.26
CA GLY A 231 -2.01 -8.19 -8.07
C GLY A 231 -1.25 -7.17 -7.23
N PRO A 232 -0.57 -6.19 -7.83
CA PRO A 232 0.33 -5.30 -7.11
C PRO A 232 -0.36 -4.48 -6.01
N GLY A 233 -1.61 -4.03 -6.22
CA GLY A 233 -2.38 -3.29 -5.21
C GLY A 233 -2.54 -4.05 -3.89
N ASP A 234 -2.98 -5.31 -3.98
CA ASP A 234 -3.13 -6.20 -2.82
C ASP A 234 -1.77 -6.71 -2.28
N MET A 235 -0.87 -7.12 -3.17
CA MET A 235 0.33 -7.87 -2.79
C MET A 235 1.47 -6.98 -2.27
N LEU A 236 1.59 -5.72 -2.70
CA LEU A 236 2.74 -4.87 -2.31
C LEU A 236 2.80 -4.62 -0.80
N GLY A 237 1.66 -4.25 -0.21
CA GLY A 237 1.53 -4.07 1.23
C GLY A 237 1.72 -5.40 1.96
N LEU A 238 1.09 -6.47 1.48
CA LEU A 238 1.17 -7.78 2.11
C LEU A 238 2.59 -8.35 2.09
N LEU A 239 3.27 -8.36 0.94
CA LEU A 239 4.65 -8.82 0.84
C LEU A 239 5.59 -7.97 1.68
N SER A 240 5.39 -6.66 1.74
CA SER A 240 6.18 -5.80 2.61
C SER A 240 5.92 -6.10 4.10
N SER A 241 4.71 -6.47 4.51
CA SER A 241 4.47 -6.82 5.91
C SER A 241 4.98 -8.22 6.26
N GLU A 242 4.86 -9.20 5.36
CA GLU A 242 5.25 -10.58 5.64
C GLU A 242 6.76 -10.84 5.46
N SER A 243 7.44 -10.10 4.56
CA SER A 243 8.85 -10.39 4.25
C SER A 243 9.84 -9.89 5.31
N TYR A 244 9.47 -8.87 6.09
CA TYR A 244 10.36 -8.27 7.08
C TYR A 244 10.07 -8.77 8.49
N ALA A 245 11.14 -9.00 9.27
CA ALA A 245 11.05 -9.30 10.69
C ALA A 245 10.38 -8.16 11.46
N THR A 246 9.58 -8.48 12.48
CA THR A 246 8.74 -7.56 13.26
C THR A 246 9.54 -6.37 13.81
N SER A 247 10.79 -6.60 14.18
CA SER A 247 11.70 -5.58 14.71
C SER A 247 12.04 -4.46 13.71
N VAL A 248 12.11 -4.78 12.42
CA VAL A 248 12.51 -3.85 11.34
C VAL A 248 11.43 -3.64 10.28
N ARG A 249 10.30 -4.35 10.38
CA ARG A 249 9.16 -4.30 9.47
C ARG A 249 8.66 -2.88 9.28
N GLY A 250 8.42 -2.15 10.37
CA GLY A 250 7.94 -0.77 10.30
C GLY A 250 8.86 0.15 9.48
N THR A 251 10.17 0.01 9.64
CA THR A 251 11.16 0.82 8.91
C THR A 251 11.25 0.43 7.44
N CYS A 252 11.39 -0.86 7.13
CA CYS A 252 11.53 -1.33 5.75
C CYS A 252 10.23 -1.15 4.94
N TYR A 253 9.08 -1.38 5.57
CA TYR A 253 7.76 -1.05 5.02
C TYR A 253 7.64 0.45 4.77
N GLY A 254 8.05 1.27 5.74
CA GLY A 254 8.04 2.73 5.63
C GLY A 254 8.87 3.24 4.44
N ILE A 255 10.08 2.70 4.26
CA ILE A 255 10.96 3.01 3.11
C ILE A 255 10.29 2.60 1.80
N SER A 256 9.73 1.39 1.73
CA SER A 256 9.05 0.89 0.54
C SER A 256 7.84 1.75 0.16
N ALA A 257 7.02 2.11 1.16
CA ALA A 257 5.87 2.99 0.98
C ALA A 257 6.27 4.42 0.59
N ALA A 258 7.39 4.93 1.12
CA ALA A 258 7.91 6.25 0.76
C ALA A 258 8.36 6.28 -0.72
N LEU A 259 9.11 5.28 -1.17
CA LEU A 259 9.53 5.17 -2.57
C LEU A 259 8.34 4.95 -3.52
N GLY A 260 7.33 4.17 -3.10
CA GLY A 260 6.06 4.08 -3.82
C GLY A 260 5.42 5.46 -4.02
N LYS A 261 5.31 6.26 -2.97
CA LYS A 261 4.77 7.64 -3.05
C LYS A 261 5.62 8.56 -3.92
N THR A 262 6.95 8.41 -3.90
CA THR A 262 7.84 9.11 -4.84
C THR A 262 7.52 8.71 -6.28
N GLY A 263 7.28 7.43 -6.55
CA GLY A 263 6.80 6.95 -7.86
C GLY A 263 5.50 7.62 -8.29
N ALA A 264 4.50 7.71 -7.40
CA ALA A 264 3.25 8.40 -7.67
C ALA A 264 3.46 9.89 -8.02
N ALA A 265 4.30 10.58 -7.26
CA ALA A 265 4.60 11.99 -7.49
C ALA A 265 5.28 12.21 -8.85
N ILE A 266 6.35 11.45 -9.13
CA ILE A 266 7.08 11.55 -10.41
C ILE A 266 6.17 11.18 -11.56
N GLY A 267 5.44 10.07 -11.46
CA GLY A 267 4.50 9.62 -12.50
C GLY A 267 3.46 10.70 -12.82
N THR A 268 2.90 11.36 -11.80
CA THR A 268 1.85 12.38 -12.02
C THR A 268 2.42 13.61 -12.71
N GLN A 269 3.64 14.02 -12.37
CA GLN A 269 4.31 15.16 -12.97
C GLN A 269 4.82 14.89 -14.38
N VAL A 270 5.25 13.66 -14.68
CA VAL A 270 5.82 13.28 -15.99
C VAL A 270 4.73 12.88 -16.99
N LEU A 271 3.67 12.18 -16.56
CA LEU A 271 2.61 11.74 -17.48
C LEU A 271 1.76 12.92 -17.97
N MET A 272 1.61 13.99 -17.19
CA MET A 272 0.86 15.18 -17.61
C MET A 272 1.41 15.80 -18.92
N PRO A 273 2.69 16.21 -19.02
CA PRO A 273 3.23 16.78 -20.26
C PRO A 273 3.27 15.77 -21.40
N ILE A 274 3.49 14.48 -21.12
CA ILE A 274 3.44 13.43 -22.16
C ILE A 274 2.04 13.34 -22.76
N GLN A 275 0.99 13.35 -21.93
CA GLN A 275 -0.40 13.31 -22.42
C GLN A 275 -0.77 14.53 -23.27
N LEU A 276 -0.23 15.70 -22.91
CA LEU A 276 -0.50 16.95 -23.65
C LEU A 276 0.21 17.01 -25.00
N ASN A 277 1.47 16.54 -25.08
CA ASN A 277 2.29 16.68 -26.28
C ASN A 277 2.22 15.46 -27.22
N LEU A 278 2.18 14.25 -26.65
CA LEU A 278 2.25 12.99 -27.40
C LEU A 278 0.89 12.29 -27.48
N GLY A 279 -0.07 12.69 -26.65
CA GLY A 279 -1.43 12.16 -26.62
C GLY A 279 -1.66 11.11 -25.53
N LYS A 280 -2.95 10.85 -25.25
CA LYS A 280 -3.41 9.97 -24.16
C LYS A 280 -3.07 8.49 -24.35
N ARG A 281 -2.80 8.07 -25.58
CA ARG A 281 -2.34 6.72 -25.94
C ARG A 281 -1.07 6.32 -25.16
N TRP A 282 -0.14 7.25 -24.99
CA TRP A 282 1.14 7.00 -24.30
C TRP A 282 1.01 6.58 -22.85
N THR A 283 -0.07 6.97 -22.17
CA THR A 283 -0.37 6.51 -20.81
C THR A 283 -0.47 4.99 -20.74
N PHE A 284 -1.06 4.35 -21.77
CA PHE A 284 -1.24 2.90 -21.82
C PHE A 284 0.06 2.18 -22.23
N ILE A 285 0.87 2.77 -23.10
CA ILE A 285 2.21 2.26 -23.45
C ILE A 285 3.10 2.24 -22.21
N ILE A 286 3.14 3.35 -21.46
CA ILE A 286 3.92 3.46 -20.22
C ILE A 286 3.43 2.43 -19.21
N ALA A 287 2.10 2.24 -19.09
CA ALA A 287 1.53 1.21 -18.24
C ALA A 287 2.03 -0.20 -18.63
N ALA A 288 2.10 -0.53 -19.92
CA ALA A 288 2.60 -1.80 -20.41
C ALA A 288 4.11 -2.00 -20.12
N ILE A 289 4.93 -0.97 -20.34
CA ILE A 289 6.37 -1.00 -20.02
C ILE A 289 6.59 -1.22 -18.52
N CYS A 290 5.87 -0.46 -17.68
CA CYS A 290 5.92 -0.65 -16.23
C CYS A 290 5.38 -2.02 -15.81
N GLY A 291 4.42 -2.60 -16.54
CA GLY A 291 3.96 -3.97 -16.38
C GLY A 291 5.09 -4.99 -16.59
N ILE A 292 5.81 -4.91 -17.71
CA ILE A 292 6.96 -5.79 -17.99
C ILE A 292 8.04 -5.64 -16.92
N MET A 293 8.44 -4.40 -16.63
CA MET A 293 9.44 -4.12 -15.59
C MET A 293 8.99 -4.61 -14.22
N GLY A 294 7.69 -4.47 -13.91
CA GLY A 294 7.09 -4.97 -12.68
C GLY A 294 7.16 -6.49 -12.57
N ILE A 295 6.90 -7.23 -13.65
CA ILE A 295 7.08 -8.69 -13.71
C ILE A 295 8.53 -9.06 -13.48
N LEU A 296 9.48 -8.40 -14.16
CA LEU A 296 10.92 -8.69 -14.02
C LEU A 296 11.40 -8.43 -12.59
N VAL A 297 11.07 -7.27 -12.01
CA VAL A 297 11.45 -6.94 -10.62
C VAL A 297 10.83 -7.94 -9.64
N THR A 298 9.55 -8.29 -9.84
CA THR A 298 8.87 -9.29 -9.00
C THR A 298 9.56 -10.65 -9.14
N TYR A 299 9.86 -11.09 -10.35
CA TYR A 299 10.48 -12.39 -10.60
C TYR A 299 11.87 -12.52 -9.95
N PHE A 300 12.74 -11.52 -10.10
CA PHE A 300 14.12 -11.60 -9.62
C PHE A 300 14.30 -11.24 -8.14
N PHE A 301 13.56 -10.26 -7.63
CA PHE A 301 13.87 -9.65 -6.33
C PHE A 301 12.82 -9.93 -5.24
N VAL A 302 11.59 -10.30 -5.60
CA VAL A 302 10.55 -10.59 -4.61
C VAL A 302 10.67 -12.04 -4.12
N PRO A 303 10.79 -12.25 -2.79
CA PRO A 303 10.85 -13.58 -2.20
C PRO A 303 9.51 -14.32 -2.31
N ASN A 304 9.57 -15.65 -2.40
CA ASN A 304 8.40 -16.51 -2.28
C ASN A 304 8.04 -16.63 -0.80
N VAL A 305 7.13 -15.78 -0.32
CA VAL A 305 6.62 -15.86 1.05
C VAL A 305 5.37 -16.75 1.06
N THR A 306 5.39 -17.80 1.89
CA THR A 306 4.35 -18.83 1.91
C THR A 306 3.64 -18.85 3.26
N GLY A 307 2.90 -17.78 3.60
CA GLY A 307 2.02 -17.76 4.78
C GLY A 307 2.64 -18.17 6.13
N GLU A 308 3.98 -18.26 6.23
CA GLU A 308 4.67 -18.76 7.41
C GLU A 308 4.42 -17.81 8.58
N ASP A 309 4.47 -18.36 9.80
CA ASP A 309 4.38 -17.57 11.01
C ASP A 309 5.51 -16.53 11.03
N LEU A 310 5.16 -15.29 11.38
CA LEU A 310 6.11 -14.17 11.43
C LEU A 310 7.22 -14.42 12.47
N SER A 311 6.92 -15.21 13.51
CA SER A 311 7.87 -15.62 14.55
C SER A 311 9.10 -16.32 13.97
N LYS A 312 8.92 -17.20 12.98
CA LYS A 312 10.03 -17.91 12.32
C LYS A 312 10.94 -16.97 11.53
N ASN A 313 10.38 -15.93 10.91
CA ASN A 313 11.18 -14.91 10.22
C ASN A 313 11.95 -14.05 11.23
N ASP A 314 11.36 -13.79 12.39
CA ASP A 314 12.01 -13.08 13.50
C ASP A 314 13.18 -13.89 14.08
N GLU A 315 13.01 -15.22 14.24
CA GLU A 315 14.07 -16.15 14.68
C GLU A 315 15.24 -16.19 13.69
N ARG A 316 14.99 -16.41 12.39
CA ARG A 316 16.06 -16.41 11.36
C ARG A 316 16.83 -15.09 11.33
N PHE A 317 16.12 -13.98 11.46
CA PHE A 317 16.76 -12.66 11.49
C PHE A 317 17.59 -12.46 12.76
N ARG A 318 17.11 -12.96 13.91
CA ARG A 318 17.86 -12.93 15.17
C ARG A 318 19.14 -13.76 15.09
N GLU A 319 19.08 -14.99 14.59
CA GLU A 319 20.25 -15.85 14.38
C GLU A 319 21.30 -15.17 13.50
N TYR A 320 20.86 -14.47 12.44
CA TYR A 320 21.76 -13.69 11.58
C TYR A 320 22.45 -12.54 12.33
N LEU A 321 21.73 -11.84 13.20
CA LEU A 321 22.29 -10.77 14.01
C LEU A 321 23.30 -11.30 15.03
N GLU A 322 22.97 -12.40 15.72
CA GLU A 322 23.85 -13.05 16.70
C GLU A 322 25.15 -13.55 16.03
N HIS A 323 25.06 -14.16 14.85
CA HIS A 323 26.23 -14.62 14.09
C HIS A 323 27.18 -13.46 13.68
N HIS A 324 26.64 -12.25 13.52
CA HIS A 324 27.43 -11.06 13.20
C HIS A 324 27.83 -10.24 14.45
N GLY A 325 27.69 -10.83 15.65
CA GLY A 325 28.15 -10.25 16.90
C GLY A 325 27.30 -9.08 17.39
N TRP A 326 26.02 -9.00 17.00
CA TRP A 326 25.13 -7.95 17.51
C TRP A 326 24.58 -8.33 18.90
N ASP A 327 24.81 -7.45 19.87
CA ASP A 327 24.53 -7.64 21.31
C ASP A 327 23.27 -6.88 21.78
N GLY A 328 22.38 -6.51 20.87
CA GLY A 328 21.20 -5.72 21.18
C GLY A 328 20.03 -6.53 21.74
N ALA A 329 19.27 -5.94 22.66
CA ALA A 329 18.05 -6.55 23.21
C ALA A 329 16.84 -6.36 22.27
N ILE A 330 16.06 -7.42 22.07
CA ILE A 330 14.83 -7.42 21.27
C ILE A 330 13.62 -7.58 22.21
N GLY A 331 12.69 -6.63 22.19
CA GLY A 331 11.42 -6.73 22.94
C GLY A 331 11.43 -6.23 24.38
N GLU A 332 10.23 -6.09 24.96
CA GLU A 332 10.05 -5.62 26.35
C GLU A 332 10.58 -6.59 27.42
N GLY A 333 10.65 -7.89 27.13
CA GLY A 333 11.14 -8.91 28.07
C GLY A 333 12.64 -8.82 28.29
N GLU A 334 13.43 -8.85 27.22
CA GLU A 334 14.89 -8.69 27.29
C GLU A 334 15.30 -7.30 27.73
N LEU A 335 14.53 -6.25 27.39
CA LEU A 335 14.80 -4.91 27.87
C LEU A 335 14.67 -4.80 29.40
N LYS A 336 13.65 -5.47 29.98
CA LYS A 336 13.49 -5.56 31.43
C LYS A 336 14.58 -6.41 32.07
N ALA A 337 14.96 -7.53 31.45
CA ALA A 337 16.05 -8.36 31.93
C ALA A 337 17.40 -7.62 31.92
N LEU A 338 17.70 -6.90 30.85
CA LEU A 338 18.89 -6.06 30.72
C LEU A 338 18.86 -4.88 31.69
N ALA A 339 17.71 -4.22 31.87
CA ALA A 339 17.55 -3.16 32.84
C ALA A 339 17.79 -3.68 34.27
N ASN A 340 17.20 -4.82 34.63
CA ASN A 340 17.41 -5.46 35.94
C ASN A 340 18.86 -5.90 36.14
N TYR A 341 19.53 -6.41 35.10
CA TYR A 341 20.95 -6.78 35.16
C TYR A 341 21.84 -5.55 35.38
N LEU A 342 21.59 -4.46 34.65
CA LEU A 342 22.33 -3.20 34.82
C LEU A 342 22.08 -2.58 36.20
N ASP A 343 20.84 -2.57 36.68
CA ASP A 343 20.49 -2.03 37.99
C ASP A 343 21.12 -2.86 39.13
N GLY A 344 21.14 -4.19 38.97
CA GLY A 344 21.86 -5.14 39.84
C GLY A 344 23.38 -4.89 39.85
N SER A 345 23.99 -4.68 38.68
CA SER A 345 25.42 -4.39 38.58
C SER A 345 25.82 -3.04 39.19
N ILE A 346 24.96 -2.02 39.09
CA ILE A 346 25.18 -0.70 39.70
C ILE A 346 25.04 -0.77 41.22
N SER A 347 24.10 -1.57 41.72
CA SER A 347 23.92 -1.77 43.17
C SER A 347 25.04 -2.62 43.79
N GLU A 348 25.59 -3.59 43.06
CA GLU A 348 26.83 -4.30 43.45
C GLU A 348 28.04 -3.36 43.51
N ASN A 349 28.22 -2.51 42.50
CA ASN A 349 29.35 -1.58 42.43
C ASN A 349 29.28 -0.49 43.53
N ASN A 350 28.07 -0.02 43.86
CA ASN A 350 27.81 0.89 44.99
C ASN A 350 27.93 0.20 46.36
N GLY A 351 27.75 -1.12 46.44
CA GLY A 351 27.97 -1.92 47.65
C GLY A 351 29.45 -2.17 47.95
N ILE A 352 30.27 -2.28 46.90
CA ILE A 352 31.73 -2.41 47.02
C ILE A 352 32.38 -1.10 47.47
N THR A 353 31.90 0.05 46.98
CA THR A 353 32.40 1.38 47.39
C THR A 353 32.02 1.74 48.84
N LYS A 354 30.88 1.26 49.36
CA LYS A 354 30.50 1.45 50.77
C LYS A 354 31.20 0.53 51.77
N LYS A 355 31.93 -0.50 51.31
CA LYS A 355 32.75 -1.38 52.16
C LYS A 355 34.23 -0.94 52.23
N ALA A 356 34.59 0.13 51.53
CA ALA A 356 35.94 0.66 51.44
C ALA A 356 36.14 1.98 52.24
N GLU A 357 35.12 2.44 52.97
CA GLU A 357 35.20 3.43 54.06
C GLU A 357 35.00 2.70 55.40
#